data_AF-F0Z0N9-F1
#
_entry.id   AF-F0Z0N9-F1
#
_cell.length_a   1.000
_cell.length_b   1.000
_cell.length_c   1.000
_cell.angle_alpha   90.00
_cell.angle_beta   90.00
_cell.angle_gamma   90.00
#
_symmetry.space_group_name_H-M   'P 1'
#
loop_
_entity.id
_entity.type
_entity.pdbx_description
1 polymer ?
#
loop_
_entity_poly.entity_id
_entity_poly.type
_entity_poly.pdbx_seq_one_letter_code
_entity_poly.pdbx_strand_id
1 'polypeptide(L)'
;MRMKKFIAVLSMVSMLAVAATGCGSDKKAEGDSADAGTDTKTEQNDASWDSSNDITIVSREDGSGTRGAFIELFGIEEKNGDEKIDMTTEEAQITNSTSVMMTTVAGDEYAIGYISLGSLDDSVKALKIDGAEATAENVKSGTYKVSRPFNIATKEDLDNEVAKDFINFIMSEEGQAVVEENHYIAVDDVKPFEGTNPSGKAVVGGSSSISPVMEKLIEAYKAVNANAEIELQTTDSTTGMTSAVDGSYDIGMASRELKDTELSEGLQATVIATDGIAVIVNKNSTIDDLSSEQVKAIYTGEAITWDEVVE
;
A
#
# COMPACT_ATOMS: atom_id res chain seq x y z
N MET A 1 -17.18 -37.43 -13.51
CA MET A 1 -16.61 -37.67 -14.84
C MET A 1 -17.29 -36.75 -15.85
N ARG A 2 -16.70 -35.58 -16.15
CA ARG A 2 -17.06 -34.75 -17.32
C ARG A 2 -15.80 -34.09 -17.85
N MET A 3 -15.59 -34.26 -19.15
CA MET A 3 -14.33 -34.09 -19.86
C MET A 3 -14.01 -32.62 -20.17
N LYS A 4 -12.72 -32.31 -20.07
CA LYS A 4 -12.05 -31.13 -20.63
C LYS A 4 -12.24 -31.07 -22.15
N LYS A 5 -12.36 -29.86 -22.71
CA LYS A 5 -12.02 -29.56 -24.11
C LYS A 5 -11.09 -28.36 -24.16
N PHE A 6 -9.84 -28.65 -24.56
CA PHE A 6 -8.84 -27.70 -25.03
C PHE A 6 -9.24 -27.18 -26.42
N ILE A 7 -9.06 -25.88 -26.68
CA ILE A 7 -8.94 -25.35 -28.03
C ILE A 7 -7.65 -24.53 -28.08
N ALA A 8 -6.86 -24.82 -29.12
CA ALA A 8 -5.50 -24.39 -29.33
C ALA A 8 -5.41 -23.00 -29.97
N VAL A 9 -4.35 -22.29 -29.58
CA VAL A 9 -3.84 -21.04 -30.16
C VAL A 9 -3.31 -21.31 -31.58
N LEU A 10 -3.62 -20.43 -32.53
CA LEU A 10 -2.89 -20.33 -33.79
C LEU A 10 -2.49 -18.87 -34.04
N SER A 11 -1.19 -18.63 -33.97
CA SER A 11 -0.50 -17.38 -34.28
C SER A 11 -0.38 -17.20 -35.79
N MET A 12 -0.67 -15.98 -36.28
CA MET A 12 -0.23 -15.53 -37.61
C MET A 12 0.52 -14.21 -37.47
N VAL A 13 1.82 -14.30 -37.70
CA VAL A 13 2.72 -13.17 -37.94
C VAL A 13 2.63 -12.84 -39.43
N SER A 14 2.25 -11.61 -39.77
CA SER A 14 2.44 -11.06 -41.11
C SER A 14 3.45 -9.92 -41.06
N MET A 15 4.68 -10.22 -41.49
CA MET A 15 5.64 -9.22 -41.96
C MET A 15 5.21 -8.71 -43.34
N LEU A 16 5.24 -7.40 -43.53
CA LEU A 16 5.41 -6.80 -44.84
C LEU A 16 6.39 -5.62 -44.71
N ALA A 17 7.49 -5.76 -45.44
CA ALA A 17 8.56 -4.77 -45.57
C ALA A 17 8.60 -4.25 -47.02
N VAL A 18 9.35 -3.14 -47.17
CA VAL A 18 9.91 -2.55 -48.42
C VAL A 18 8.93 -1.60 -49.14
N ALA A 19 9.27 -0.36 -49.54
CA ALA A 19 10.57 0.24 -49.88
C ALA A 19 10.60 1.77 -49.66
N ALA A 20 11.82 2.28 -49.58
CA ALA A 20 12.18 3.70 -49.55
C ALA A 20 12.36 4.31 -50.96
N THR A 21 12.70 5.60 -50.98
CA THR A 21 13.11 6.53 -52.07
C THR A 21 11.97 7.36 -52.67
N GLY A 22 12.08 8.68 -52.85
CA GLY A 22 13.25 9.56 -52.81
C GLY A 22 12.92 11.06 -52.84
N CYS A 23 14.00 11.85 -52.87
CA CYS A 23 14.13 13.28 -52.70
C CYS A 23 13.46 14.17 -53.78
N GLY A 24 13.20 15.43 -53.45
CA GLY A 24 13.03 16.53 -54.41
C GLY A 24 12.87 17.89 -53.73
N SER A 25 13.87 18.76 -53.88
CA SER A 25 14.01 20.09 -53.28
C SER A 25 13.53 21.25 -54.17
N ASP A 26 13.36 22.41 -53.52
CA ASP A 26 13.37 23.80 -54.03
C ASP A 26 12.14 24.39 -54.75
N LYS A 27 11.48 25.38 -54.11
CA LYS A 27 11.71 26.81 -54.38
C LYS A 27 10.86 27.76 -53.51
N LYS A 28 11.55 28.79 -53.04
CA LYS A 28 11.09 30.04 -52.41
C LYS A 28 10.10 30.82 -53.29
N ALA A 29 9.05 31.37 -52.67
CA ALA A 29 8.43 32.63 -53.09
C ALA A 29 7.89 33.35 -51.84
N GLU A 30 8.52 34.47 -51.49
CA GLU A 30 8.02 35.45 -50.53
C GLU A 30 6.85 36.21 -51.16
N GLY A 31 5.78 36.38 -50.39
CA GLY A 31 4.63 37.23 -50.71
C GLY A 31 4.03 37.69 -49.38
N ASP A 32 4.36 38.91 -49.00
CA ASP A 32 3.92 39.61 -47.81
C ASP A 32 2.42 39.98 -47.92
N SER A 33 1.60 39.63 -46.93
CA SER A 33 0.28 40.23 -46.69
C SER A 33 -0.15 39.96 -45.25
N ALA A 34 -0.40 41.05 -44.54
CA ALA A 34 -0.70 41.11 -43.12
C ALA A 34 -2.10 40.59 -42.74
N ASP A 35 -2.16 40.16 -41.48
CA ASP A 35 -3.27 40.32 -40.52
C ASP A 35 -4.59 39.57 -40.75
N ALA A 36 -4.76 38.49 -40.00
CA ALA A 36 -5.91 38.31 -39.11
C ALA A 36 -5.53 37.23 -38.09
N GLY A 37 -5.09 37.67 -36.91
CA GLY A 37 -4.94 36.80 -35.75
C GLY A 37 -6.31 36.28 -35.32
N THR A 38 -6.60 35.02 -35.65
CA THR A 38 -7.63 34.26 -34.96
C THR A 38 -6.93 33.51 -33.84
N ASP A 39 -6.95 34.11 -32.65
CA ASP A 39 -6.69 33.43 -31.39
C ASP A 39 -7.68 32.27 -31.29
N THR A 40 -7.28 31.12 -31.82
CA THR A 40 -7.89 29.86 -31.42
C THR A 40 -7.29 29.59 -30.06
N LYS A 41 -7.91 30.18 -29.02
CA LYS A 41 -7.86 29.58 -27.70
C LYS A 41 -8.31 28.15 -27.92
N THR A 42 -7.35 27.24 -27.95
CA THR A 42 -7.57 25.89 -27.48
C THR A 42 -8.10 26.07 -26.07
N GLU A 43 -9.42 26.10 -25.94
CA GLU A 43 -10.09 25.70 -24.72
C GLU A 43 -9.56 24.30 -24.48
N GLN A 44 -8.56 24.25 -23.61
CA GLN A 44 -8.24 23.06 -22.87
C GLN A 44 -9.57 22.69 -22.23
N ASN A 45 -10.19 21.64 -22.75
CA ASN A 45 -11.37 21.06 -22.17
C ASN A 45 -10.88 20.54 -20.81
N ASP A 46 -10.90 21.40 -19.79
CA ASP A 46 -10.92 20.97 -18.39
C ASP A 46 -12.19 20.15 -18.30
N ALA A 47 -12.08 18.85 -18.56
CA ALA A 47 -13.13 17.92 -18.25
C ALA A 47 -13.28 18.03 -16.74
N SER A 48 -14.27 18.82 -16.30
CA SER A 48 -14.63 18.91 -14.90
C SER A 48 -14.88 17.49 -14.45
N TRP A 49 -14.12 17.01 -13.46
CA TRP A 49 -14.32 15.72 -12.83
C TRP A 49 -15.81 15.53 -12.54
N ASP A 50 -16.42 14.53 -13.17
CA ASP A 50 -17.86 14.31 -13.15
C ASP A 50 -18.23 13.32 -12.06
N SER A 51 -18.80 13.81 -10.96
CA SER A 51 -19.19 13.00 -9.80
C SER A 51 -20.30 11.99 -10.07
N SER A 52 -21.00 12.05 -11.21
CA SER A 52 -22.02 11.05 -11.55
C SER A 52 -21.44 9.71 -12.05
N ASN A 53 -20.11 9.62 -12.19
CA ASN A 53 -19.45 8.38 -12.59
C ASN A 53 -19.35 7.38 -11.42
N ASP A 54 -19.36 6.10 -11.79
CA ASP A 54 -19.19 4.98 -10.87
C ASP A 54 -17.86 5.07 -10.14
N ILE A 55 -17.87 4.66 -8.87
CA ILE A 55 -16.67 4.57 -8.05
C ILE A 55 -15.95 3.26 -8.38
N THR A 56 -14.71 3.34 -8.85
CA THR A 56 -13.85 2.16 -8.95
C THR A 56 -13.31 1.83 -7.57
N ILE A 57 -13.94 0.88 -6.88
CA ILE A 57 -13.53 0.46 -5.54
C ILE A 57 -12.34 -0.49 -5.67
N VAL A 58 -11.19 -0.10 -5.12
CA VAL A 58 -9.99 -0.94 -5.08
C VAL A 58 -9.77 -1.42 -3.65
N SER A 59 -9.64 -2.73 -3.48
CA SER A 59 -9.40 -3.39 -2.19
C SER A 59 -8.15 -4.27 -2.25
N ARG A 60 -7.81 -4.86 -1.09
CA ARG A 60 -6.63 -5.70 -0.91
C ARG A 60 -6.99 -7.18 -0.85
N GLU A 61 -6.02 -8.02 -1.13
CA GLU A 61 -6.11 -9.47 -1.09
C GLU A 61 -6.53 -10.02 0.27
N ASP A 62 -7.18 -11.18 0.27
CA ASP A 62 -7.42 -11.93 1.51
C ASP A 62 -6.07 -12.24 2.19
N GLY A 63 -6.01 -12.05 3.50
CA GLY A 63 -4.78 -12.18 4.28
C GLY A 63 -4.00 -10.87 4.47
N SER A 64 -4.35 -9.81 3.72
CA SER A 64 -3.82 -8.47 3.90
C SER A 64 -4.12 -7.92 5.29
N GLY A 65 -3.08 -7.53 6.04
CA GLY A 65 -3.25 -6.82 7.30
C GLY A 65 -3.90 -5.45 7.12
N THR A 66 -3.69 -4.80 5.97
CA THR A 66 -4.34 -3.51 5.64
C THR A 66 -5.81 -3.64 5.40
N ARG A 67 -6.24 -4.67 4.67
CA ARG A 67 -7.68 -4.96 4.56
C ARG A 67 -8.30 -5.22 5.92
N GLY A 68 -7.69 -6.12 6.70
CA GLY A 68 -8.20 -6.47 8.02
C GLY A 68 -8.36 -5.27 8.95
N ALA A 69 -7.34 -4.41 9.05
CA ALA A 69 -7.43 -3.19 9.84
C ALA A 69 -8.44 -2.18 9.26
N PHE A 70 -8.47 -2.01 7.93
CA PHE A 70 -9.38 -1.07 7.27
C PHE A 70 -10.85 -1.44 7.50
N ILE A 71 -11.24 -2.70 7.28
CA ILE A 71 -12.64 -3.12 7.44
C ILE A 71 -13.11 -3.04 8.89
N GLU A 72 -12.21 -3.27 9.85
CA GLU A 72 -12.50 -3.12 11.28
C GLU A 72 -12.67 -1.65 11.67
N LEU A 73 -11.75 -0.78 11.25
CA LEU A 73 -11.75 0.64 11.61
C LEU A 73 -12.93 1.41 11.03
N PHE A 74 -13.37 1.06 9.82
CA PHE A 74 -14.54 1.68 9.18
C PHE A 74 -15.85 0.92 9.44
N GLY A 75 -15.83 -0.18 10.21
CA GLY A 75 -17.04 -0.95 10.52
C GLY A 75 -17.69 -1.59 9.30
N ILE A 76 -16.88 -1.97 8.30
CA ILE A 76 -17.28 -2.72 7.10
C ILE A 76 -17.45 -4.21 7.45
N GLU A 77 -16.79 -4.71 8.49
CA GLU A 77 -17.03 -6.07 8.97
C GLU A 77 -18.28 -6.18 9.86
N GLU A 78 -19.01 -7.29 9.72
CA GLU A 78 -20.10 -7.67 10.61
C GLU A 78 -19.69 -8.82 11.52
N LYS A 79 -20.21 -8.84 12.76
CA LYS A 79 -19.98 -9.94 13.69
C LYS A 79 -21.12 -10.94 13.64
N ASN A 80 -20.81 -12.18 13.27
CA ASN A 80 -21.72 -13.32 13.37
C ASN A 80 -21.19 -14.32 14.41
N GLY A 81 -21.54 -14.09 15.68
CA GLY A 81 -20.94 -14.81 16.81
C GLY A 81 -19.46 -14.41 16.97
N ASP A 82 -18.56 -15.39 16.93
CA ASP A 82 -17.11 -15.19 17.01
C ASP A 82 -16.48 -14.97 15.61
N GLU A 83 -17.25 -15.08 14.54
CA GLU A 83 -16.79 -14.89 13.17
C GLU A 83 -16.97 -13.43 12.72
N LYS A 84 -15.89 -12.84 12.21
CA LYS A 84 -15.91 -11.55 11.53
C LYS A 84 -16.15 -11.80 10.03
N ILE A 85 -17.24 -11.25 9.50
CA ILE A 85 -17.61 -11.34 8.09
C ILE A 85 -17.23 -10.03 7.42
N ASP A 86 -16.34 -10.08 6.44
CA ASP A 86 -15.99 -8.93 5.62
C ASP A 86 -17.13 -8.62 4.63
N MET A 87 -17.75 -7.44 4.75
CA MET A 87 -18.84 -6.99 3.86
C MET A 87 -18.33 -6.13 2.70
N THR A 88 -17.03 -6.14 2.41
CA THR A 88 -16.50 -5.49 1.20
C THR A 88 -17.23 -6.01 -0.04
N THR A 89 -17.72 -5.11 -0.88
CA THR A 89 -18.47 -5.44 -2.09
C THR A 89 -17.71 -6.39 -3.02
N GLU A 90 -18.43 -7.34 -3.62
CA GLU A 90 -17.86 -8.29 -4.59
C GLU A 90 -17.38 -7.63 -5.89
N GLU A 91 -17.82 -6.39 -6.15
CA GLU A 91 -17.40 -5.59 -7.32
C GLU A 91 -16.01 -4.95 -7.11
N ALA A 92 -15.45 -5.00 -5.90
CA ALA A 92 -14.16 -4.39 -5.60
C ALA A 92 -13.02 -5.06 -6.38
N GLN A 93 -12.18 -4.25 -7.02
CA GLN A 93 -10.97 -4.71 -7.67
C GLN A 93 -9.91 -5.10 -6.63
N ILE A 94 -9.50 -6.36 -6.62
CA ILE A 94 -8.53 -6.87 -5.65
C ILE A 94 -7.10 -6.67 -6.15
N THR A 95 -6.27 -6.01 -5.33
CA THR A 95 -4.83 -5.85 -5.53
C THR A 95 -4.06 -6.57 -4.44
N ASN A 96 -2.85 -7.08 -4.74
CA ASN A 96 -2.09 -7.92 -3.82
C ASN A 96 -0.92 -7.19 -3.11
N SER A 97 -0.79 -5.88 -3.29
CA SER A 97 0.32 -5.11 -2.72
C SER A 97 0.03 -3.62 -2.67
N THR A 98 0.76 -2.90 -1.82
CA THR A 98 0.69 -1.44 -1.73
C THR A 98 1.05 -0.76 -3.06
N SER A 99 2.08 -1.24 -3.78
CA SER A 99 2.51 -0.62 -5.03
C SER A 99 1.50 -0.79 -6.18
N VAL A 100 0.86 -1.96 -6.27
CA VAL A 100 -0.20 -2.20 -7.24
C VAL A 100 -1.43 -1.34 -6.90
N MET A 101 -1.82 -1.25 -5.62
CA MET A 101 -2.90 -0.35 -5.17
C MET A 101 -2.67 1.09 -5.62
N MET A 102 -1.49 1.66 -5.33
CA MET A 102 -1.16 3.03 -5.73
C MET A 102 -1.19 3.21 -7.25
N THR A 103 -0.64 2.26 -8.01
CA THR A 103 -0.64 2.32 -9.48
C THR A 103 -2.05 2.26 -10.06
N THR A 104 -2.92 1.41 -9.51
CA THR A 104 -4.32 1.30 -9.93
C THR A 104 -5.06 2.61 -9.67
N VAL A 105 -4.97 3.15 -8.45
CA VAL A 105 -5.65 4.41 -8.08
C VAL A 105 -5.11 5.61 -8.88
N ALA A 106 -3.80 5.67 -9.12
CA ALA A 106 -3.21 6.72 -9.94
C ALA A 106 -3.63 6.65 -11.42
N GLY A 107 -3.98 5.46 -11.91
CA GLY A 107 -4.37 5.21 -13.31
C GLY A 107 -5.86 5.38 -13.61
N ASP A 108 -6.72 5.44 -12.59
CA ASP A 108 -8.17 5.54 -12.72
C ASP A 108 -8.68 6.78 -11.95
N GLU A 109 -9.26 7.72 -12.69
CA GLU A 109 -9.72 9.02 -12.21
C GLU A 109 -10.86 8.94 -11.17
N TYR A 110 -11.59 7.82 -11.14
CA TYR A 110 -12.72 7.59 -10.24
C TYR A 110 -12.44 6.51 -9.21
N ALA A 111 -11.18 6.05 -9.09
CA ALA A 111 -10.80 5.03 -8.14
C ALA A 111 -10.60 5.57 -6.71
N ILE A 112 -10.97 4.72 -5.76
CA ILE A 112 -10.67 4.85 -4.34
C ILE A 112 -9.95 3.60 -3.85
N GLY A 113 -8.94 3.79 -3.02
CA GLY A 113 -8.14 2.72 -2.42
C GLY A 113 -7.68 3.10 -1.01
N TYR A 114 -6.88 2.22 -0.40
CA TYR A 114 -6.27 2.50 0.89
C TYR A 114 -4.86 1.90 0.98
N ILE A 115 -3.96 2.64 1.61
CA ILE A 115 -2.54 2.28 1.76
C ILE A 115 -2.01 2.62 3.16
N SER A 116 -0.85 2.08 3.52
CA SER A 116 -0.08 2.60 4.65
C SER A 116 0.30 4.05 4.38
N LEU A 117 0.14 4.90 5.39
CA LEU A 117 0.46 6.33 5.29
C LEU A 117 1.93 6.56 4.98
N GLY A 118 2.84 5.76 5.55
CA GLY A 118 4.27 5.87 5.23
C GLY A 118 4.65 5.44 3.82
N SER A 119 3.71 4.86 3.05
CA SER A 119 3.88 4.59 1.61
C SER A 119 3.28 5.68 0.71
N LEU A 120 2.58 6.67 1.29
CA LEU A 120 1.97 7.74 0.53
C LEU A 120 3.06 8.54 -0.19
N ASP A 121 2.90 8.69 -1.50
CA ASP A 121 3.76 9.53 -2.31
C ASP A 121 2.92 10.51 -3.12
N ASP A 122 3.62 11.33 -3.88
CA ASP A 122 2.96 12.32 -4.69
C ASP A 122 2.09 11.71 -5.76
N SER A 123 2.04 10.42 -6.10
CA SER A 123 1.30 9.85 -7.26
C SER A 123 -0.22 9.76 -7.09
N VAL A 124 -0.72 9.81 -5.86
CA VAL A 124 -2.14 9.74 -5.49
C VAL A 124 -2.47 10.88 -4.52
N LYS A 125 -3.75 11.10 -4.24
CA LYS A 125 -4.21 12.08 -3.24
C LYS A 125 -4.79 11.35 -2.03
N ALA A 126 -4.28 11.62 -0.84
CA ALA A 126 -4.88 11.15 0.40
C ALA A 126 -6.06 12.05 0.79
N LEU A 127 -7.19 11.42 1.15
CA LEU A 127 -8.37 12.10 1.65
C LEU A 127 -8.22 12.42 3.14
N LYS A 128 -8.88 13.49 3.57
CA LYS A 128 -9.22 13.67 4.98
C LYS A 128 -10.26 12.63 5.37
N ILE A 129 -10.20 12.20 6.63
CA ILE A 129 -11.21 11.31 7.22
C ILE A 129 -11.80 11.99 8.43
N ASP A 130 -13.11 12.16 8.43
CA ASP A 130 -13.85 12.90 9.47
C ASP A 130 -13.25 14.30 9.71
N GLY A 131 -12.81 14.98 8.64
CA GLY A 131 -12.17 16.30 8.70
C GLY A 131 -10.70 16.31 9.13
N ALA A 132 -10.11 15.16 9.48
CA ALA A 132 -8.72 15.05 9.89
C ALA A 132 -7.81 14.67 8.70
N GLU A 133 -6.69 15.36 8.54
CA GLU A 133 -5.68 15.02 7.53
C GLU A 133 -4.89 13.78 7.94
N ALA A 134 -4.63 12.87 7.00
CA ALA A 134 -3.82 11.68 7.20
C ALA A 134 -2.32 12.06 7.31
N THR A 135 -1.88 12.42 8.51
CA THR A 135 -0.47 12.77 8.80
C THR A 135 0.03 12.06 10.04
N ALA A 136 1.34 11.83 10.14
CA ALA A 136 1.95 11.21 11.32
C ALA A 136 1.67 12.00 12.61
N GLU A 137 1.64 13.33 12.53
CA GLU A 137 1.26 14.22 13.64
C GLU A 137 -0.20 14.02 14.07
N ASN A 138 -1.13 13.93 13.13
CA ASN A 138 -2.54 13.73 13.45
C ASN A 138 -2.82 12.33 13.97
N VAL A 139 -2.09 11.31 13.50
CA VAL A 139 -2.14 9.95 14.07
C VAL A 139 -1.60 9.95 15.50
N LYS A 140 -0.42 10.54 15.73
CA LYS A 140 0.22 10.60 17.06
C LYS A 140 -0.63 11.38 18.08
N SER A 141 -1.33 12.43 17.65
CA SER A 141 -2.25 13.20 18.51
C SER A 141 -3.62 12.54 18.70
N GLY A 142 -3.96 11.50 17.94
CA GLY A 142 -5.27 10.85 17.94
C GLY A 142 -6.37 11.63 17.20
N THR A 143 -6.02 12.71 16.51
CA THR A 143 -6.94 13.49 15.67
C THR A 143 -7.36 12.68 14.44
N TYR A 144 -6.40 12.00 13.81
CA TYR A 144 -6.66 11.04 12.73
C TYR A 144 -6.68 9.62 13.32
N LYS A 145 -7.86 8.99 13.34
CA LYS A 145 -8.11 7.75 14.08
C LYS A 145 -7.83 6.48 13.30
N VAL A 146 -7.73 6.57 11.98
CA VAL A 146 -7.54 5.41 11.10
C VAL A 146 -6.08 4.99 11.17
N SER A 147 -5.74 4.19 12.17
CA SER A 147 -4.38 3.77 12.46
C SER A 147 -4.34 2.34 13.02
N ARG A 148 -3.18 1.72 12.96
CA ARG A 148 -2.98 0.31 13.34
C ARG A 148 -1.54 0.05 13.79
N PRO A 149 -1.29 -1.01 14.56
CA PRO A 149 0.07 -1.43 14.87
C PRO A 149 0.75 -2.07 13.66
N PHE A 150 2.05 -1.83 13.55
CA PHE A 150 2.96 -2.67 12.81
C PHE A 150 3.64 -3.62 13.78
N ASN A 151 3.33 -4.91 13.62
CA ASN A 151 3.89 -5.98 14.42
C ASN A 151 4.97 -6.71 13.63
N ILE A 152 6.03 -7.07 14.33
CA ILE A 152 6.87 -8.21 13.97
C ILE A 152 6.54 -9.38 14.90
N ALA A 153 6.79 -10.60 14.43
CA ALA A 153 6.54 -11.79 15.21
C ALA A 153 7.65 -12.82 15.04
N THR A 154 8.01 -13.48 16.13
CA THR A 154 9.02 -14.55 16.16
C THR A 154 8.51 -15.74 16.97
N LYS A 155 9.11 -16.91 16.76
CA LYS A 155 8.88 -18.05 17.67
C LYS A 155 9.56 -17.79 19.02
N GLU A 156 9.01 -18.37 20.09
CA GLU A 156 9.58 -18.26 21.44
C GLU A 156 11.00 -18.81 21.54
N ASP A 157 11.31 -19.84 20.76
CA ASP A 157 12.60 -20.52 20.72
C ASP A 157 13.51 -20.03 19.59
N LEU A 158 13.32 -18.80 19.09
CA LEU A 158 14.17 -18.19 18.07
C LEU A 158 15.66 -18.33 18.47
N ASP A 159 16.44 -19.06 17.67
CA ASP A 159 17.87 -19.32 17.89
C ASP A 159 18.76 -18.69 16.80
N ASN A 160 18.28 -17.59 16.21
CA ASN A 160 19.03 -16.82 15.23
C ASN A 160 19.53 -15.51 15.87
N GLU A 161 20.83 -15.46 16.18
CA GLU A 161 21.46 -14.30 16.80
C GLU A 161 21.39 -13.05 15.92
N VAL A 162 21.45 -13.19 14.58
CA VAL A 162 21.28 -12.05 13.67
C VAL A 162 19.87 -11.48 13.78
N ALA A 163 18.86 -12.33 13.85
CA ALA A 163 17.47 -11.90 13.99
C ALA A 163 17.24 -11.20 15.34
N LYS A 164 17.75 -11.77 16.45
CA LYS A 164 17.66 -11.15 17.79
C LYS A 164 18.34 -9.79 17.84
N ASP A 165 19.56 -9.67 17.32
CA ASP A 165 20.30 -8.41 17.30
C ASP A 165 19.61 -7.36 16.42
N PHE A 166 19.03 -7.79 15.30
CA PHE A 166 18.23 -6.91 14.44
C PHE A 166 16.94 -6.43 15.12
N ILE A 167 16.23 -7.28 15.86
CA ILE A 167 15.06 -6.87 16.67
C ILE A 167 15.48 -5.86 17.73
N ASN A 168 16.59 -6.10 18.42
CA ASN A 168 17.14 -5.15 19.39
C ASN A 168 17.49 -3.80 18.74
N PHE A 169 18.01 -3.82 17.50
CA PHE A 169 18.22 -2.60 16.73
C PHE A 169 16.91 -1.89 16.41
N ILE A 170 15.90 -2.59 15.88
CA ILE A 170 14.58 -2.01 15.58
C ILE A 170 13.99 -1.31 16.82
N MET A 171 14.12 -1.93 17.99
CA MET A 171 13.58 -1.43 19.27
C MET A 171 14.51 -0.44 20.00
N SER A 172 15.61 -0.02 19.39
CA SER A 172 16.56 0.94 19.96
C SER A 172 16.20 2.40 19.62
N GLU A 173 16.85 3.36 20.29
CA GLU A 173 16.78 4.78 19.93
C GLU A 173 17.12 5.01 18.44
N GLU A 174 18.14 4.33 17.92
CA GLU A 174 18.57 4.43 16.52
C GLU A 174 17.56 3.82 15.56
N GLY A 175 16.97 2.67 15.90
CA GLY A 175 15.93 2.04 15.08
C GLY A 175 14.64 2.87 15.06
N GLN A 176 14.22 3.38 16.22
CA GLN A 176 13.02 4.21 16.30
C GLN A 176 13.20 5.59 15.67
N ALA A 177 14.42 6.14 15.63
CA ALA A 177 14.70 7.33 14.82
C ALA A 177 14.41 7.08 13.33
N VAL A 178 14.80 5.91 12.79
CA VAL A 178 14.47 5.52 11.42
C VAL A 178 12.96 5.42 11.21
N VAL A 179 12.21 4.90 12.18
CA VAL A 179 10.74 4.82 12.14
C VAL A 179 10.12 6.21 12.02
N GLU A 180 10.50 7.17 12.89
CA GLU A 180 9.97 8.54 12.85
C GLU A 180 10.37 9.30 11.59
N GLU A 181 11.63 9.17 11.15
CA GLU A 181 12.13 9.81 9.92
C GLU A 181 11.36 9.38 8.66
N ASN A 182 10.77 8.18 8.68
CA ASN A 182 9.95 7.65 7.59
C ASN A 182 8.44 7.82 7.83
N HIS A 183 8.05 8.77 8.70
CA HIS A 183 6.66 9.19 8.92
C HIS A 183 5.76 8.16 9.60
N TYR A 184 6.35 7.20 10.31
CA TYR A 184 5.64 6.30 11.21
C TYR A 184 5.72 6.81 12.65
N ILE A 185 4.86 6.27 13.51
CA ILE A 185 4.81 6.68 14.92
C ILE A 185 5.64 5.66 15.70
N ALA A 186 6.77 6.11 16.21
CA ALA A 186 7.68 5.30 17.02
C ALA A 186 7.05 4.86 18.34
N VAL A 187 7.59 3.78 18.90
CA VAL A 187 7.28 3.34 20.25
C VAL A 187 8.09 4.14 21.28
N ASP A 188 7.52 4.31 22.48
CA ASP A 188 8.14 5.05 23.58
C ASP A 188 9.13 4.18 24.39
N ASP A 189 9.86 4.80 25.32
CA ASP A 189 10.74 4.16 26.33
C ASP A 189 11.87 3.27 25.76
N VAL A 190 12.41 3.63 24.60
CA VAL A 190 13.55 2.95 23.97
C VAL A 190 14.90 3.30 24.59
N LYS A 191 15.91 2.47 24.32
CA LYS A 191 17.29 2.61 24.81
C LYS A 191 18.28 2.66 23.65
N PRO A 192 19.48 3.24 23.84
CA PRO A 192 20.53 3.18 22.83
C PRO A 192 20.85 1.74 22.42
N PHE A 193 21.18 1.53 21.15
CA PHE A 193 21.50 0.22 20.62
C PHE A 193 22.81 -0.33 21.21
N GLU A 194 22.71 -1.47 21.90
CA GLU A 194 23.85 -2.24 22.39
C GLU A 194 24.05 -3.51 21.54
N GLY A 195 24.53 -3.33 20.31
CA GLY A 195 24.70 -4.42 19.35
C GLY A 195 25.75 -5.46 19.75
N THR A 196 25.50 -6.71 19.35
CA THR A 196 26.39 -7.87 19.56
C THR A 196 27.21 -8.23 18.31
N ASN A 197 26.94 -7.57 17.18
CA ASN A 197 27.63 -7.71 15.89
C ASN A 197 27.73 -9.18 15.38
N PRO A 198 26.64 -9.97 15.40
CA PRO A 198 26.64 -11.34 14.90
C PRO A 198 26.87 -11.36 13.40
N SER A 199 27.44 -12.46 12.91
CA SER A 199 27.52 -12.76 11.48
C SER A 199 26.55 -13.86 11.09
N GLY A 200 26.05 -13.80 9.87
CA GLY A 200 25.12 -14.79 9.33
C GLY A 200 23.98 -14.11 8.61
N LYS A 201 22.84 -14.79 8.57
CA LYS A 201 21.67 -14.37 7.82
C LYS A 201 20.41 -14.50 8.65
N ALA A 202 19.52 -13.52 8.54
CA ALA A 202 18.13 -13.64 8.99
C ALA A 202 17.19 -13.34 7.83
N VAL A 203 16.07 -14.06 7.79
CA VAL A 203 14.98 -13.85 6.82
C VAL A 203 13.81 -13.18 7.54
N VAL A 204 13.39 -12.04 7.00
CA VAL A 204 12.27 -11.25 7.48
C VAL A 204 11.22 -11.20 6.38
N GLY A 205 9.95 -11.47 6.67
CA GLY A 205 8.95 -11.48 5.61
C GLY A 205 7.52 -11.31 6.06
N GLY A 206 6.64 -10.93 5.13
CA GLY A 206 5.24 -10.62 5.40
C GLY A 206 4.81 -9.29 4.81
N SER A 207 3.99 -8.56 5.56
CA SER A 207 3.23 -7.40 5.09
C SER A 207 3.99 -6.44 4.16
N SER A 208 3.48 -6.28 2.94
CA SER A 208 3.88 -5.24 2.00
C SER A 208 3.68 -3.80 2.48
N SER A 209 2.90 -3.58 3.54
CA SER A 209 2.80 -2.25 4.17
C SER A 209 3.97 -1.94 5.12
N ILE A 210 4.63 -2.97 5.67
CA ILE A 210 5.79 -2.81 6.57
C ILE A 210 7.10 -2.79 5.77
N SER A 211 7.10 -3.38 4.56
CA SER A 211 8.30 -3.50 3.74
C SER A 211 9.08 -2.19 3.55
N PRO A 212 8.45 -1.03 3.27
CA PRO A 212 9.19 0.22 3.08
C PRO A 212 10.01 0.65 4.31
N VAL A 213 9.42 0.63 5.51
CA VAL A 213 10.15 0.97 6.75
C VAL A 213 11.16 -0.12 7.13
N MET A 214 10.83 -1.39 6.85
CA MET A 214 11.74 -2.50 7.11
C MET A 214 13.00 -2.41 6.23
N GLU A 215 12.88 -1.99 4.96
CA GLU A 215 14.03 -1.73 4.10
C GLU A 215 14.96 -0.66 4.69
N LYS A 216 14.40 0.39 5.28
CA LYS A 216 15.16 1.47 5.94
C LYS A 216 15.82 1.00 7.23
N LEU A 217 15.12 0.20 8.02
CA LEU A 217 15.69 -0.42 9.22
C LEU A 217 16.84 -1.37 8.86
N ILE A 218 16.70 -2.16 7.79
CA ILE A 218 17.76 -3.03 7.28
C ILE A 218 18.97 -2.21 6.82
N GLU A 219 18.75 -1.12 6.08
CA GLU A 219 19.79 -0.20 5.62
C GLU A 219 20.58 0.39 6.81
N ALA A 220 19.87 0.88 7.83
CA ALA A 220 20.47 1.47 9.01
C ALA A 220 21.20 0.42 9.89
N TYR A 221 20.63 -0.76 10.07
CA TYR A 221 21.28 -1.86 10.80
C TYR A 221 22.58 -2.30 10.14
N LYS A 222 22.60 -2.37 8.79
CA LYS A 222 23.82 -2.72 8.05
C LYS A 222 24.97 -1.74 8.27
N ALA A 223 24.67 -0.47 8.60
CA ALA A 223 25.69 0.52 8.92
C ALA A 223 26.38 0.25 10.28
N VAL A 224 25.69 -0.41 11.21
CA VAL A 224 26.21 -0.76 12.55
C VAL A 224 26.67 -2.21 12.66
N ASN A 225 26.18 -3.10 11.80
CA ASN A 225 26.61 -4.48 11.66
C ASN A 225 26.73 -4.89 10.18
N ALA A 226 27.93 -4.79 9.63
CA ALA A 226 28.21 -5.18 8.24
C ALA A 226 28.39 -6.71 8.04
N ASN A 227 28.41 -7.49 9.12
CA ASN A 227 28.64 -8.94 9.08
C ASN A 227 27.35 -9.75 8.94
N ALA A 228 26.21 -9.10 9.15
CA ALA A 228 24.87 -9.67 9.03
C ALA A 228 24.26 -9.39 7.65
N GLU A 229 23.49 -10.36 7.16
CA GLU A 229 22.61 -10.21 6.01
C GLU A 229 21.16 -10.34 6.47
N ILE A 230 20.33 -9.33 6.20
CA ILE A 230 18.89 -9.41 6.38
C ILE A 230 18.25 -9.55 5.00
N GLU A 231 17.59 -10.69 4.76
CA GLU A 231 16.82 -10.92 3.54
C GLU A 231 15.35 -10.57 3.79
N LEU A 232 14.81 -9.64 3.01
CA LEU A 232 13.41 -9.21 3.08
C LEU A 232 12.56 -9.96 2.03
N GLN A 233 11.44 -10.53 2.46
CA GLN A 233 10.47 -11.23 1.63
C GLN A 233 9.08 -10.58 1.76
N THR A 234 8.67 -9.83 0.73
CA THR A 234 7.40 -9.09 0.75
C THR A 234 6.22 -9.97 0.29
N THR A 235 5.26 -10.18 1.19
CA THR A 235 4.00 -10.92 0.98
C THR A 235 2.84 -10.23 1.73
N ASP A 236 1.74 -10.93 2.01
CA ASP A 236 0.69 -10.46 2.91
C ASP A 236 1.01 -10.78 4.38
N SER A 237 0.24 -10.22 5.32
CA SER A 237 0.48 -10.42 6.76
C SER A 237 0.24 -11.85 7.20
N THR A 238 -0.76 -12.53 6.63
CA THR A 238 -1.09 -13.91 7.02
C THR A 238 -0.01 -14.87 6.54
N THR A 239 0.45 -14.72 5.29
CA THR A 239 1.60 -15.49 4.78
C THR A 239 2.84 -15.24 5.64
N GLY A 240 3.12 -13.99 6.02
CA GLY A 240 4.25 -13.65 6.91
C GLY A 240 4.19 -14.37 8.26
N MET A 241 3.01 -14.42 8.89
CA MET A 241 2.83 -15.13 10.16
C MET A 241 2.96 -16.65 9.99
N THR A 242 2.33 -17.22 8.96
CA THR A 242 2.44 -18.67 8.67
C THR A 242 3.88 -19.10 8.41
N SER A 243 4.65 -18.31 7.67
CA SER A 243 6.07 -18.57 7.41
C SER A 243 6.96 -18.37 8.63
N ALA A 244 6.58 -17.51 9.58
CA ALA A 244 7.26 -17.43 10.88
C ALA A 244 6.96 -18.66 11.76
N VAL A 245 5.72 -19.14 11.76
CA VAL A 245 5.31 -20.36 12.49
C VAL A 245 6.06 -21.60 12.00
N ASP A 246 6.14 -21.76 10.68
CA ASP A 246 6.80 -22.92 10.05
C ASP A 246 8.35 -22.84 10.09
N GLY A 247 8.89 -21.66 10.42
CA GLY A 247 10.33 -21.41 10.54
C GLY A 247 11.03 -21.07 9.22
N SER A 248 10.29 -20.81 8.14
CA SER A 248 10.85 -20.31 6.88
C SER A 248 11.32 -18.86 7.00
N TYR A 249 10.67 -18.06 7.85
CA TYR A 249 11.11 -16.72 8.23
C TYR A 249 11.54 -16.72 9.70
N ASP A 250 12.65 -16.05 10.00
CA ASP A 250 13.06 -15.79 11.38
C ASP A 250 12.13 -14.76 12.04
N ILE A 251 11.65 -13.79 11.23
CA ILE A 251 10.77 -12.71 11.66
C ILE A 251 9.62 -12.54 10.67
N GLY A 252 8.39 -12.73 11.15
CA GLY A 252 7.18 -12.42 10.40
C GLY A 252 6.76 -10.95 10.56
N MET A 253 6.17 -10.34 9.54
CA MET A 253 5.65 -8.96 9.59
C MET A 253 4.13 -8.93 9.39
N ALA A 254 3.40 -8.34 10.34
CA ALA A 254 1.94 -8.15 10.27
C ALA A 254 1.55 -6.70 10.50
N SER A 255 0.86 -6.09 9.53
CA SER A 255 0.36 -4.72 9.64
C SER A 255 -1.05 -4.69 10.23
N ARG A 256 -1.23 -5.41 11.33
CA ARG A 256 -2.46 -5.59 12.11
C ARG A 256 -2.07 -6.26 13.43
N GLU A 257 -3.00 -6.35 14.35
CA GLU A 257 -2.87 -7.27 15.48
C GLU A 257 -2.72 -8.73 14.98
N LEU A 258 -1.97 -9.53 15.73
CA LEU A 258 -1.91 -10.97 15.49
C LEU A 258 -3.25 -11.62 15.85
N LYS A 259 -3.63 -12.62 15.07
CA LYS A 259 -4.82 -13.42 15.34
C LYS A 259 -4.54 -14.37 16.51
N ASP A 260 -5.58 -14.71 17.28
CA ASP A 260 -5.48 -15.72 18.34
C ASP A 260 -4.91 -17.06 17.84
N THR A 261 -5.26 -17.44 16.61
CA THR A 261 -4.72 -18.65 15.97
C THR A 261 -3.21 -18.57 15.78
N GLU A 262 -2.68 -17.41 15.38
CA GLU A 262 -1.25 -17.17 15.15
C GLU A 262 -0.47 -17.17 16.49
N LEU A 263 -1.05 -16.56 17.53
CA LEU A 263 -0.49 -16.58 18.88
C LEU A 263 -0.48 -18.00 19.47
N SER A 264 -1.55 -18.77 19.26
CA SER A 264 -1.67 -20.14 19.75
C SER A 264 -0.66 -21.10 19.12
N GLU A 265 -0.11 -20.74 17.96
CA GLU A 265 0.95 -21.48 17.26
C GLU A 265 2.36 -21.12 17.77
N GLY A 266 2.47 -20.27 18.81
CA GLY A 266 3.72 -19.97 19.51
C GLY A 266 4.47 -18.75 19.00
N LEU A 267 3.81 -17.88 18.23
CA LEU A 267 4.36 -16.58 17.87
C LEU A 267 4.25 -15.59 19.03
N GLN A 268 5.32 -14.82 19.22
CA GLN A 268 5.36 -13.65 20.10
C GLN A 268 5.36 -12.40 19.24
N ALA A 269 4.35 -11.55 19.43
CA ALA A 269 4.24 -10.26 18.76
C ALA A 269 5.10 -9.20 19.45
N THR A 270 5.68 -8.31 18.66
CA THR A 270 6.31 -7.06 19.11
C THR A 270 5.83 -5.94 18.22
N VAL A 271 5.20 -4.92 18.80
CA VAL A 271 4.83 -3.69 18.08
C VAL A 271 6.09 -2.87 17.85
N ILE A 272 6.38 -2.54 16.59
CA ILE A 272 7.58 -1.78 16.20
C ILE A 272 7.27 -0.34 15.78
N ALA A 273 6.00 -0.06 15.44
CA ALA A 273 5.51 1.25 15.07
C ALA A 273 3.97 1.26 15.09
N THR A 274 3.39 2.46 15.08
CA THR A 274 2.00 2.68 14.66
C THR A 274 1.99 3.34 13.27
N ASP A 275 1.10 2.86 12.39
CA ASP A 275 0.91 3.31 11.01
C ASP A 275 -0.49 3.90 10.85
N GLY A 276 -0.59 5.05 10.18
CA GLY A 276 -1.87 5.55 9.68
C GLY A 276 -2.28 4.78 8.42
N ILE A 277 -3.58 4.59 8.19
CA ILE A 277 -4.08 4.15 6.88
C ILE A 277 -4.60 5.37 6.15
N ALA A 278 -4.01 5.69 5.00
CA ALA A 278 -4.49 6.74 4.12
C ALA A 278 -5.54 6.15 3.16
N VAL A 279 -6.73 6.73 3.15
CA VAL A 279 -7.69 6.52 2.06
C VAL A 279 -7.25 7.40 0.90
N ILE A 280 -7.04 6.81 -0.26
CA ILE A 280 -6.45 7.47 -1.42
C ILE A 280 -7.42 7.47 -2.60
N VAL A 281 -7.35 8.54 -3.38
CA VAL A 281 -8.03 8.70 -4.66
C VAL A 281 -7.03 9.16 -5.71
N ASN A 282 -7.47 9.18 -6.96
CA ASN A 282 -6.71 9.83 -8.02
C ASN A 282 -6.42 11.30 -7.67
N LYS A 283 -5.26 11.81 -8.09
CA LYS A 283 -4.92 13.24 -7.93
C LYS A 283 -5.93 14.20 -8.50
N ASN A 284 -6.55 13.82 -9.61
CA ASN A 284 -7.48 14.67 -10.33
C ASN A 284 -8.89 14.65 -9.70
N SER A 285 -9.12 13.76 -8.73
CA SER A 285 -10.36 13.76 -7.97
C SER A 285 -10.55 15.10 -7.26
N THR A 286 -11.79 15.59 -7.24
CA THR A 286 -12.16 16.83 -6.53
C THR A 286 -12.52 16.58 -5.07
N ILE A 287 -12.54 15.31 -4.62
CA ILE A 287 -12.95 14.93 -3.27
C ILE A 287 -11.79 15.12 -2.30
N ASP A 288 -12.00 15.87 -1.22
CA ASP A 288 -10.94 16.18 -0.26
C ASP A 288 -11.18 15.56 1.14
N ASP A 289 -12.41 15.16 1.45
CA ASP A 289 -12.80 14.65 2.76
C ASP A 289 -13.94 13.64 2.61
N LEU A 290 -13.88 12.57 3.41
CA LEU A 290 -14.97 11.62 3.59
C LEU A 290 -15.15 11.34 5.07
N SER A 291 -16.40 11.25 5.52
CA SER A 291 -16.71 10.65 6.81
C SER A 291 -16.46 9.15 6.80
N SER A 292 -16.22 8.58 7.97
CA SER A 292 -16.09 7.12 8.13
C SER A 292 -17.31 6.35 7.60
N GLU A 293 -18.51 6.90 7.75
CA GLU A 293 -19.75 6.28 7.23
C GLU A 293 -19.81 6.31 5.69
N GLN A 294 -19.32 7.38 5.04
CA GLN A 294 -19.24 7.42 3.57
C GLN A 294 -18.23 6.40 3.04
N VAL A 295 -17.06 6.27 3.68
CA VAL A 295 -16.10 5.23 3.32
C VAL A 295 -16.72 3.85 3.45
N LYS A 296 -17.43 3.59 4.56
CA LYS A 296 -18.15 2.34 4.75
C LYS A 296 -19.16 2.09 3.62
N ALA A 297 -20.04 3.06 3.34
CA ALA A 297 -21.08 2.94 2.33
C ALA A 297 -20.50 2.63 0.93
N ILE A 298 -19.38 3.26 0.57
CA ILE A 298 -18.67 2.95 -0.67
C ILE A 298 -18.20 1.49 -0.66
N TYR A 299 -17.46 1.09 0.37
CA TYR A 299 -16.83 -0.24 0.40
C TYR A 299 -17.83 -1.38 0.61
N THR A 300 -19.02 -1.15 1.16
CA THR A 300 -20.11 -2.14 1.21
C THR A 300 -20.98 -2.14 -0.05
N GLY A 301 -20.76 -1.20 -0.98
CA GLY A 301 -21.55 -1.06 -2.21
C GLY A 301 -22.93 -0.44 -2.01
N GLU A 302 -23.16 0.22 -0.87
CA GLU A 302 -24.36 1.03 -0.64
C GLU A 302 -24.33 2.34 -1.44
N ALA A 303 -23.13 2.91 -1.64
CA ALA A 303 -22.88 4.01 -2.55
C ALA A 303 -22.01 3.54 -3.72
N ILE A 304 -22.46 3.78 -4.94
CA ILE A 304 -21.82 3.30 -6.17
C ILE A 304 -21.34 4.42 -7.08
N THR A 305 -21.83 5.65 -6.92
CA THR A 305 -21.37 6.84 -7.66
C THR A 305 -20.85 7.90 -6.69
N TRP A 306 -19.95 8.77 -7.18
CA TRP A 306 -19.34 9.78 -6.31
C TRP A 306 -20.33 10.83 -5.81
N ASP A 307 -21.38 11.17 -6.58
CA ASP A 307 -22.42 12.13 -6.20
C ASP A 307 -23.32 11.65 -5.07
N GLU A 308 -23.38 10.34 -4.79
CA GLU A 308 -24.07 9.77 -3.63
C GLU A 308 -23.35 10.05 -2.31
N VAL A 309 -22.07 10.46 -2.35
CA VAL A 309 -21.23 10.65 -1.16
C VAL A 309 -20.72 12.08 -0.95
N VAL A 310 -20.97 13.03 -1.85
CA VAL A 310 -20.28 14.36 -1.81
C VAL A 310 -21.22 15.58 -1.80
N GLU A 311 -22.42 15.48 -1.21
CA GLU A 311 -23.35 16.62 -1.07
C GLU A 311 -22.72 17.93 -0.53
#